data_AF-A0A7S1Q708-F1
#
_entry.id   AF-A0A7S1Q708-F1
#
_cell.length_a   1.000
_cell.length_b   1.000
_cell.length_c   1.000
_cell.angle_alpha   90.00
_cell.angle_beta   90.00
_cell.angle_gamma   90.00
#
_symmetry.space_group_name_H-M   'P 1'
#
loop_
_entity.id
_entity.type
_entity.pdbx_description
1 polymer ?
#
loop_
_entity_poly.entity_id
_entity_poly.type
_entity_poly.pdbx_seq_one_letter_code
_entity_poly.pdbx_strand_id
1 'polypeptide(L)'
;LGPRSTGRAKVTQQAVGPAAARPIASALLPPPRTSLGSAEAAGACGAHDRQAWFGGGRDSFEADMRDCGSKCLGIAACASHCVTKKSGYSGNCASCFGDSVACTLRHCLFQCMGGALSPGCRSCGKAHCRPAFQNCTGLSAPHALDL
;
A
#
# COMPACT_ATOMS: atom_id res chain seq x y z
N LEU A 1 -33.18 -32.59 -27.25
CA LEU A 1 -33.80 -31.26 -26.97
C LEU A 1 -32.70 -30.37 -26.41
N GLY A 2 -32.16 -29.48 -27.23
CA GLY A 2 -31.09 -28.54 -26.84
C GLY A 2 -31.64 -27.31 -26.08
N PRO A 3 -30.91 -26.18 -26.03
CA PRO A 3 -29.60 -25.96 -26.65
C PRO A 3 -28.56 -25.16 -25.82
N ARG A 4 -27.30 -25.46 -26.16
CA ARG A 4 -26.23 -24.52 -26.60
C ARG A 4 -25.91 -23.30 -25.72
N SER A 5 -24.73 -23.38 -25.15
CA SER A 5 -23.84 -22.29 -24.77
C SER A 5 -23.59 -21.30 -25.94
N THR A 6 -23.90 -20.03 -25.71
CA THR A 6 -23.56 -18.85 -26.53
C THR A 6 -23.39 -17.68 -25.57
N GLY A 7 -22.39 -16.81 -25.59
CA GLY A 7 -21.19 -16.67 -26.41
C GLY A 7 -20.24 -15.70 -25.70
N ARG A 8 -18.94 -15.88 -25.94
CA ARG A 8 -17.85 -15.03 -25.43
C ARG A 8 -17.90 -13.69 -26.17
N ALA A 9 -18.35 -12.64 -25.49
CA ALA A 9 -18.30 -11.28 -26.01
C ALA A 9 -16.83 -10.85 -26.20
N LYS A 10 -16.37 -10.87 -27.45
CA LYS A 10 -15.08 -10.37 -27.87
C LYS A 10 -15.20 -8.85 -27.97
N VAL A 11 -14.77 -8.14 -26.93
CA VAL A 11 -14.63 -6.68 -26.96
C VAL A 11 -13.67 -6.33 -28.10
N THR A 12 -14.22 -5.80 -29.18
CA THR A 12 -13.47 -5.36 -30.34
C THR A 12 -12.77 -4.06 -29.99
N GLN A 13 -11.45 -4.10 -30.06
CA GLN A 13 -10.54 -2.98 -29.87
C GLN A 13 -10.76 -1.99 -31.01
N GLN A 14 -11.14 -0.77 -30.68
CA GLN A 14 -11.38 0.29 -31.66
C GLN A 14 -10.06 1.00 -31.94
N ALA A 15 -9.54 0.80 -33.15
CA ALA A 15 -8.40 1.49 -33.70
C ALA A 15 -8.80 2.93 -34.06
N VAL A 16 -8.12 3.93 -33.47
CA VAL A 16 -8.18 5.32 -33.93
C VAL A 16 -6.99 5.52 -34.87
N GLY A 17 -7.30 5.67 -36.16
CA GLY A 17 -6.33 5.98 -37.22
C GLY A 17 -5.87 7.45 -37.21
N PRO A 18 -4.85 7.79 -38.02
CA PRO A 18 -4.08 9.03 -37.90
C PRO A 18 -4.67 10.16 -38.75
N ALA A 19 -4.51 11.40 -38.33
CA ALA A 19 -4.77 12.56 -39.18
C ALA A 19 -3.82 13.74 -38.90
N ALA A 20 -2.98 13.97 -39.90
CA ALA A 20 -2.49 15.26 -40.40
C ALA A 20 -1.43 16.04 -39.61
N ALA A 21 -0.26 16.13 -40.26
CA ALA A 21 0.87 16.98 -39.97
C ALA A 21 0.57 18.49 -40.13
N ARG A 22 1.28 19.32 -39.36
CA ARG A 22 1.49 20.76 -39.64
C ARG A 22 2.99 21.07 -39.44
N PRO A 23 3.65 21.82 -40.35
CA PRO A 23 5.08 22.06 -40.25
C PRO A 23 5.43 23.42 -39.59
N ILE A 24 6.70 23.47 -39.14
CA ILE A 24 7.63 24.60 -38.92
C ILE A 24 7.32 25.70 -37.90
N ALA A 25 8.11 25.70 -36.80
CA ALA A 25 9.02 26.80 -36.49
C ALA A 25 10.14 26.32 -35.55
N SER A 26 11.38 26.34 -36.04
CA SER A 26 12.60 26.11 -35.24
C SER A 26 12.76 27.24 -34.23
N ALA A 27 12.41 26.98 -32.98
CA ALA A 27 12.90 27.71 -31.83
C ALA A 27 13.62 26.69 -30.93
N LEU A 28 14.85 27.04 -30.54
CA LEU A 28 15.77 26.22 -29.75
C LEU A 28 15.08 25.62 -28.51
N LEU A 29 14.69 24.35 -28.59
CA LEU A 29 14.27 23.59 -27.42
C LEU A 29 15.52 23.20 -26.60
N PRO A 30 15.50 23.38 -25.26
CA PRO A 30 16.48 22.72 -24.41
C PRO A 30 16.42 21.20 -24.63
N PRO A 31 17.52 20.43 -24.41
CA PRO A 31 17.49 18.99 -24.59
C PRO A 31 16.33 18.42 -23.77
N PRO A 32 15.57 17.43 -24.29
CA PRO A 32 14.68 16.67 -23.43
C PRO A 32 15.60 16.10 -22.35
N ARG A 33 15.50 16.64 -21.14
CA ARG A 33 15.97 15.91 -19.98
C ARG A 33 15.14 14.64 -20.04
N THR A 34 15.77 13.55 -20.43
CA THR A 34 15.30 12.21 -20.15
C THR A 34 15.15 12.18 -18.65
N SER A 35 14.01 12.64 -18.14
CA SER A 35 13.52 12.29 -16.83
C SER A 35 13.26 10.81 -17.02
N LEU A 36 14.28 10.00 -16.72
CA LEU A 36 14.10 8.63 -16.36
C LEU A 36 12.99 8.69 -15.31
N GLY A 37 11.78 8.36 -15.74
CA GLY A 37 10.70 8.10 -14.83
C GLY A 37 11.23 7.01 -13.92
N SER A 38 11.53 7.38 -12.68
CA SER A 38 11.30 6.43 -11.61
C SER A 38 9.88 5.93 -11.84
N ALA A 39 9.73 4.64 -12.10
CA ALA A 39 8.49 3.97 -11.74
C ALA A 39 8.35 4.17 -10.22
N GLU A 40 7.81 5.32 -9.84
CA GLU A 40 7.54 5.74 -8.47
C GLU A 40 6.48 4.76 -7.94
N ALA A 41 6.82 4.12 -6.84
CA ALA A 41 6.15 2.95 -6.30
C ALA A 41 4.63 3.05 -6.25
N ALA A 42 3.96 1.90 -6.41
CA ALA A 42 2.51 1.75 -6.33
C ALA A 42 1.92 1.94 -4.90
N GLY A 43 2.44 2.88 -4.10
CA GLY A 43 1.98 3.18 -2.74
C GLY A 43 2.68 4.38 -2.08
N ALA A 44 2.19 4.79 -0.90
CA ALA A 44 2.62 5.97 -0.15
C ALA A 44 4.02 5.86 0.47
N CYS A 45 4.58 4.65 0.58
CA CYS A 45 5.93 4.46 1.12
C CYS A 45 6.97 4.61 0.00
N GLY A 46 7.80 5.64 0.11
CA GLY A 46 8.85 5.98 -0.85
C GLY A 46 10.12 5.12 -0.71
N ALA A 47 11.18 5.50 -1.42
CA ALA A 47 12.45 4.75 -1.40
C ALA A 47 13.07 4.68 0.02
N HIS A 48 13.05 5.80 0.75
CA HIS A 48 13.48 5.86 2.16
C HIS A 48 12.71 4.88 3.04
N ASP A 49 11.39 4.86 2.91
CA ASP A 49 10.52 3.99 3.71
C ASP A 49 10.74 2.51 3.40
N ARG A 50 10.93 2.19 2.11
CA ARG A 50 11.29 0.83 1.70
C ARG A 50 12.63 0.41 2.29
N GLN A 51 13.62 1.30 2.31
CA GLN A 51 14.91 1.01 2.96
C GLN A 51 14.72 0.74 4.46
N ALA A 52 13.94 1.56 5.17
CA ALA A 52 13.64 1.34 6.59
C ALA A 52 12.88 0.02 6.83
N TRP A 53 11.89 -0.28 5.98
CA TRP A 53 11.13 -1.53 6.01
C TRP A 53 12.04 -2.75 5.84
N PHE A 54 12.88 -2.78 4.80
CA PHE A 54 13.79 -3.89 4.54
C PHE A 54 15.02 -3.94 5.47
N GLY A 55 15.35 -2.83 6.13
CA GLY A 55 16.46 -2.72 7.08
C GLY A 55 16.12 -3.14 8.51
N GLY A 56 14.95 -3.73 8.75
CA GLY A 56 14.52 -4.23 10.07
C GLY A 56 13.10 -3.80 10.47
N GLY A 57 12.50 -2.84 9.76
CA GLY A 57 11.13 -2.39 10.02
C GLY A 57 10.06 -3.47 9.82
N ARG A 58 10.34 -4.49 9.02
CA ARG A 58 9.51 -5.70 8.88
C ARG A 58 9.47 -6.54 10.15
N ASP A 59 10.63 -6.75 10.75
CA ASP A 59 10.78 -7.59 11.93
C ASP A 59 10.22 -6.90 13.18
N SER A 60 10.32 -5.57 13.24
CA SER A 60 9.72 -4.75 14.30
C SER A 60 8.23 -4.46 14.09
N PHE A 61 7.64 -4.80 12.92
CA PHE A 61 6.29 -4.36 12.54
C PHE A 61 5.23 -4.68 13.60
N GLU A 62 5.14 -5.93 14.06
CA GLU A 62 4.13 -6.32 15.06
C GLU A 62 4.34 -5.60 16.40
N ALA A 63 5.61 -5.38 16.80
CA ALA A 63 5.93 -4.67 18.02
C ALA A 63 5.62 -3.17 17.93
N ASP A 64 5.98 -2.53 16.82
CA ASP A 64 5.70 -1.11 16.55
C ASP A 64 4.20 -0.84 16.49
N MET A 65 3.44 -1.72 15.79
CA MET A 65 1.98 -1.62 15.69
C MET A 65 1.29 -1.85 17.03
N ARG A 66 1.78 -2.80 17.86
CA ARG A 66 1.28 -2.99 19.22
C ARG A 66 1.57 -1.77 20.08
N ASP A 67 2.81 -1.30 20.13
CA ASP A 67 3.23 -0.21 21.00
C ASP A 67 2.53 1.09 20.63
N CYS A 68 2.57 1.46 19.35
CA CYS A 68 1.91 2.67 18.87
C CYS A 68 0.38 2.54 18.92
N GLY A 69 -0.18 1.39 18.58
CA GLY A 69 -1.62 1.15 18.65
C GLY A 69 -2.17 1.24 20.07
N SER A 70 -1.51 0.60 21.04
CA SER A 70 -1.91 0.63 22.45
C SER A 70 -1.71 2.00 23.09
N LYS A 71 -0.55 2.64 22.88
CA LYS A 71 -0.27 4.00 23.37
C LYS A 71 -1.26 5.04 22.85
N CYS A 72 -1.77 4.83 21.64
CA CYS A 72 -2.71 5.73 20.99
C CYS A 72 -4.16 5.26 21.04
N LEU A 73 -4.48 4.20 21.79
CA LEU A 73 -5.84 3.64 21.91
C LEU A 73 -6.51 3.38 20.55
N GLY A 74 -5.72 2.98 19.55
CA GLY A 74 -6.20 2.73 18.20
C GLY A 74 -6.46 3.96 17.33
N ILE A 75 -6.19 5.19 17.80
CA ILE A 75 -6.41 6.43 17.04
C ILE A 75 -5.35 6.56 15.93
N ALA A 76 -5.82 6.62 14.68
CA ALA A 76 -4.97 6.65 13.48
C ALA A 76 -3.89 7.74 13.53
N ALA A 77 -4.29 9.01 13.68
CA ALA A 77 -3.36 10.14 13.65
C ALA A 77 -2.26 10.03 14.72
N CYS A 78 -2.62 9.66 15.95
CA CYS A 78 -1.64 9.44 17.02
C CYS A 78 -0.69 8.29 16.67
N ALA A 79 -1.23 7.16 16.18
CA ALA A 79 -0.44 6.00 15.81
C ALA A 79 0.52 6.30 14.65
N SER A 80 0.09 7.06 13.63
CA SER A 80 0.95 7.55 12.56
C SER A 80 2.10 8.40 13.09
N HIS A 81 1.81 9.37 13.96
CA HIS A 81 2.86 10.18 14.60
C HIS A 81 3.82 9.35 15.45
N CYS A 82 3.31 8.33 16.15
CA CYS A 82 4.13 7.40 16.90
C CYS A 82 5.08 6.62 15.99
N VAL A 83 4.57 6.05 14.90
CA VAL A 83 5.35 5.27 13.93
C VAL A 83 6.40 6.13 13.23
N THR A 84 6.07 7.37 12.84
CA THR A 84 7.07 8.31 12.32
C THR A 84 8.21 8.53 13.30
N LYS A 85 7.90 8.79 14.58
CA LYS A 85 8.92 9.04 15.60
C LYS A 85 9.73 7.81 15.99
N LYS A 86 9.10 6.64 16.02
CA LYS A 86 9.70 5.38 16.49
C LYS A 86 10.53 4.70 15.41
N SER A 87 10.04 4.67 14.18
CA SER A 87 10.59 3.84 13.10
C SER A 87 11.11 4.66 11.92
N GLY A 88 10.98 6.00 11.96
CA GLY A 88 11.56 6.90 10.97
C GLY A 88 10.81 6.97 9.63
N TYR A 89 9.67 6.29 9.48
CA TYR A 89 8.88 6.37 8.25
C TYR A 89 8.43 7.80 7.96
N SER A 90 8.40 8.14 6.67
CA SER A 90 7.81 9.37 6.16
C SER A 90 6.36 9.51 6.65
N GLY A 91 5.88 10.75 6.76
CA GLY A 91 4.51 11.01 7.25
C GLY A 91 3.45 10.30 6.42
N ASN A 92 3.60 10.30 5.09
CA ASN A 92 2.66 9.64 4.18
C ASN A 92 2.65 8.12 4.36
N CYS A 93 3.83 7.50 4.48
CA CYS A 93 3.94 6.07 4.75
C CYS A 93 3.35 5.72 6.13
N ALA A 94 3.72 6.47 7.18
CA ALA A 94 3.23 6.27 8.53
C ALA A 94 1.72 6.47 8.68
N SER A 95 1.08 7.26 7.81
CA SER A 95 -0.38 7.35 7.72
C SER A 95 -1.00 5.96 7.52
N CYS A 96 -0.47 5.16 6.59
CA CYS A 96 -0.95 3.81 6.32
C CYS A 96 -0.84 2.85 7.52
N PHE A 97 0.21 3.02 8.35
CA PHE A 97 0.37 2.25 9.59
C PHE A 97 -0.70 2.66 10.61
N GLY A 98 -0.95 3.97 10.76
CA GLY A 98 -2.04 4.47 11.61
C GLY A 98 -3.41 4.01 11.15
N ASP A 99 -3.68 4.00 9.84
CA ASP A 99 -4.92 3.47 9.27
C ASP A 99 -5.09 1.97 9.56
N SER A 100 -3.99 1.22 9.60
CA SER A 100 -4.00 -0.21 9.95
C SER A 100 -4.30 -0.45 11.43
N VAL A 101 -3.79 0.42 12.30
CA VAL A 101 -4.16 0.45 13.72
C VAL A 101 -5.66 0.72 13.88
N ALA A 102 -6.18 1.76 13.22
CA ALA A 102 -7.59 2.11 13.28
C ALA A 102 -8.50 1.03 12.65
N CYS A 103 -8.06 0.39 11.57
CA CYS A 103 -8.74 -0.76 10.99
C CYS A 103 -8.87 -1.90 12.01
N THR A 104 -7.79 -2.20 12.73
CA THR A 104 -7.78 -3.25 13.75
C THR A 104 -8.75 -2.93 14.88
N LEU A 105 -8.80 -1.67 15.33
CA LEU A 105 -9.79 -1.21 16.30
C LEU A 105 -11.23 -1.37 15.78
N ARG A 106 -11.48 -1.10 14.50
CA ARG A 106 -12.82 -1.15 13.91
C ARG A 106 -13.32 -2.56 13.60
N HIS A 107 -12.44 -3.42 13.10
CA HIS A 107 -12.82 -4.73 12.55
C HIS A 107 -12.42 -5.90 13.44
N CYS A 108 -11.44 -5.72 14.34
CA CYS A 108 -10.79 -6.81 15.04
C CYS A 108 -10.82 -6.70 16.57
N LEU A 109 -11.48 -5.68 17.12
CA LEU A 109 -11.49 -5.42 18.56
C LEU A 109 -11.82 -6.66 19.40
N PHE A 110 -12.88 -7.40 19.04
CA PHE A 110 -13.29 -8.60 19.77
C PHE A 110 -12.25 -9.73 19.68
N GLN A 111 -11.62 -9.90 18.53
CA GLN A 111 -10.58 -10.89 18.28
C GLN A 111 -9.26 -10.53 18.99
N CYS A 112 -9.08 -9.24 19.31
CA CYS A 112 -7.93 -8.69 19.99
C CYS A 112 -8.10 -8.55 21.52
N MET A 113 -9.22 -8.97 22.11
CA MET A 113 -9.41 -8.89 23.58
C MET A 113 -8.39 -9.71 24.37
N GLY A 114 -7.82 -10.77 23.79
CA GLY A 114 -6.72 -11.53 24.40
C GLY A 114 -5.35 -10.84 24.29
N GLY A 115 -5.29 -9.67 23.64
CA GLY A 115 -4.08 -8.93 23.32
C GLY A 115 -3.84 -8.78 21.81
N ALA A 116 -3.03 -7.78 21.46
CA ALA A 116 -2.69 -7.47 20.06
C ALA A 116 -1.91 -8.59 19.35
N LEU A 117 -1.19 -9.43 20.10
CA LEU A 117 -0.41 -10.55 19.57
C LEU A 117 -1.18 -11.89 19.62
N SER A 118 -2.43 -11.91 20.09
CA SER A 118 -3.22 -13.12 20.11
C SER A 118 -3.45 -13.66 18.69
N PRO A 119 -3.55 -14.98 18.52
CA PRO A 119 -3.77 -15.60 17.21
C PRO A 119 -5.07 -15.10 16.54
N GLY A 120 -6.12 -14.84 17.32
CA GLY A 120 -7.36 -14.24 16.83
C GLY A 120 -7.16 -12.84 16.24
N CYS A 121 -6.45 -11.96 16.97
CA CYS A 121 -6.13 -10.60 16.54
C CYS A 121 -5.32 -10.61 15.23
N ARG A 122 -4.25 -11.42 15.19
CA ARG A 122 -3.37 -11.57 14.03
C ARG A 122 -4.15 -12.06 12.81
N SER A 123 -4.99 -13.08 12.98
CA SER A 123 -5.82 -13.63 11.90
C SER A 123 -6.81 -12.61 11.37
N CYS A 124 -7.46 -11.86 12.26
CA CYS A 124 -8.38 -10.80 11.88
C CYS A 124 -7.68 -9.66 11.14
N GLY A 125 -6.55 -9.15 11.67
CA GLY A 125 -5.77 -8.11 11.01
C GLY A 125 -5.26 -8.55 9.63
N LYS A 126 -4.84 -9.81 9.51
CA LYS A 126 -4.41 -10.45 8.26
C LYS A 126 -5.54 -10.51 7.21
N ALA A 127 -6.78 -10.71 7.64
CA ALA A 127 -7.97 -10.81 6.77
C ALA A 127 -8.56 -9.44 6.40
N HIS A 128 -8.68 -8.53 7.37
CA HIS A 128 -9.45 -7.28 7.20
C HIS A 128 -8.57 -6.05 6.95
N CYS A 129 -7.35 -6.01 7.49
CA CYS A 129 -6.55 -4.78 7.51
C CYS A 129 -5.32 -4.85 6.59
N ARG A 130 -4.71 -6.02 6.47
CA ARG A 130 -3.53 -6.22 5.63
C ARG A 130 -3.73 -5.85 4.15
N PRO A 131 -4.86 -6.15 3.48
CA PRO A 131 -5.03 -5.75 2.07
C PRO A 131 -4.97 -4.23 1.88
N ALA A 132 -5.67 -3.47 2.74
CA ALA A 132 -5.64 -2.01 2.70
C ALA A 132 -4.26 -1.46 3.04
N PHE A 133 -3.57 -2.05 4.03
CA PHE A 133 -2.20 -1.69 4.38
C PHE A 133 -1.23 -1.86 3.20
N GLN A 134 -1.26 -3.02 2.53
CA GLN A 134 -0.38 -3.31 1.41
C GLN A 134 -0.66 -2.39 0.22
N ASN A 135 -1.94 -2.14 -0.06
CA ASN A 135 -2.33 -1.20 -1.12
C ASN A 135 -1.92 0.24 -0.80
N CYS A 136 -2.06 0.68 0.46
CA CYS A 136 -1.69 2.01 0.88
C CYS A 136 -0.17 2.21 0.84
N THR A 137 0.58 1.28 1.42
CA THR A 137 2.03 1.41 1.57
C THR A 137 2.79 1.09 0.28
N GLY A 138 2.29 0.16 -0.54
CA GLY A 138 3.09 -0.48 -1.58
C GLY A 138 4.17 -1.41 -1.02
N LEU A 139 4.18 -1.67 0.30
CA LEU A 139 5.09 -2.58 0.96
C LEU A 139 4.51 -4.00 0.84
N SER A 140 5.00 -4.75 -0.13
CA SER A 140 4.75 -6.19 -0.18
C SER A 140 5.74 -6.91 0.74
N ALA A 141 5.28 -7.90 1.49
CA ALA A 141 6.20 -8.89 2.02
C ALA A 141 6.78 -9.65 0.82
N PRO A 142 8.11 -9.79 0.65
CA PRO A 142 8.66 -10.75 -0.29
C PRO A 142 8.16 -12.13 0.12
N HIS A 143 7.24 -12.62 -0.69
CA HIS A 143 6.76 -14.00 -0.78
C HIS A 143 6.02 -14.52 0.47
N ALA A 144 4.78 -14.95 0.22
CA ALA A 144 4.06 -15.84 1.08
C ALA A 144 4.84 -17.15 1.24
N LEU A 145 5.70 -17.24 2.26
CA LEU A 145 6.07 -18.49 2.92
C LEU A 145 6.31 -18.17 4.40
N ASP A 146 5.40 -18.68 5.21
CA ASP A 146 5.58 -19.02 6.62
C ASP A 146 5.93 -17.87 7.61
N LEU A 147 4.88 -17.31 8.22
CA LEU A 147 4.72 -17.19 9.69
C LEU A 147 3.27 -16.79 10.08
#